data_AF-A0A957MFL8-F1
#
_entry.id   AF-A0A957MFL8-F1
#
_cell.length_a   1.000
_cell.length_b   1.000
_cell.length_c   1.000
_cell.angle_alpha   90.00
_cell.angle_beta   90.00
_cell.angle_gamma   90.00
#
_symmetry.space_group_name_H-M   'P 1'
#
loop_
_entity.id
_entity.type
_entity.pdbx_description
1 polymer ?
#
loop_
_entity_poly.entity_id
_entity_poly.type
_entity_poly.pdbx_seq_one_letter_code
_entity_poly.pdbx_strand_id
1 'polypeptide(L)'
;KIPLLGRHSVHTALCAAAAGLAEGLGWEEIVPGLQAQAGQLRLVAVRGINGSTIIDDTYNASPVSTIAALNLLADIEPKARGRRVAVLGDMRELGSYEDEAHKIVGRRAADVVELLITVGRLGSAIADEARGAG
;
A
#
# COMPACT_ATOMS: atom_id res chain seq x y z
N LYS A 1 -9.69 -18.59 3.91
CA LYS A 1 -9.56 -17.12 4.08
C LYS A 1 -8.08 -16.80 4.26
N ILE A 2 -7.50 -15.98 3.39
CA ILE A 2 -6.08 -15.63 3.41
C ILE A 2 -5.88 -14.36 4.27
N PRO A 3 -4.94 -14.33 5.23
CA PRO A 3 -4.76 -13.22 6.16
C PRO A 3 -3.92 -12.07 5.55
N LEU A 4 -4.27 -11.61 4.34
CA LEU A 4 -3.59 -10.51 3.67
C LEU A 4 -4.53 -9.32 3.47
N LEU A 5 -3.98 -8.10 3.48
CA LEU A 5 -4.73 -6.86 3.31
C LEU A 5 -4.65 -6.35 1.87
N GLY A 6 -5.73 -5.70 1.42
CA GLY A 6 -5.81 -5.05 0.10
C GLY A 6 -6.04 -6.00 -1.06
N ARG A 7 -6.68 -5.46 -2.11
CA ARG A 7 -7.05 -6.23 -3.32
C ARG A 7 -5.84 -6.76 -4.08
N HIS A 8 -4.74 -6.01 -4.09
CA HIS A 8 -3.49 -6.43 -4.75
C HIS A 8 -2.95 -7.75 -4.18
N SER A 9 -3.19 -8.06 -2.90
CA SER A 9 -2.78 -9.32 -2.29
C SER A 9 -3.46 -10.55 -2.90
N VAL A 10 -4.61 -10.38 -3.57
CA VAL A 10 -5.26 -11.47 -4.32
C VAL A 10 -4.37 -11.94 -5.45
N HIS A 11 -3.74 -11.01 -6.19
CA HIS A 11 -2.83 -11.37 -7.28
C HIS A 11 -1.61 -12.12 -6.76
N THR A 12 -1.03 -11.68 -5.63
CA THR A 12 0.08 -12.39 -4.97
C THR A 12 -0.31 -13.81 -4.58
N ALA A 13 -1.49 -13.99 -4.00
CA ALA A 13 -2.00 -15.31 -3.61
C ALA A 13 -2.25 -16.22 -4.83
N LEU A 14 -2.79 -15.67 -5.93
CA LEU A 14 -3.01 -16.40 -7.17
C LEU A 14 -1.69 -16.83 -7.82
N CYS A 15 -0.69 -15.96 -7.86
CA CYS A 15 0.65 -16.31 -8.36
C CYS A 15 1.29 -17.41 -7.51
N ALA A 16 1.19 -17.33 -6.18
CA ALA A 16 1.71 -18.36 -5.29
C ALA A 16 0.98 -19.70 -5.48
N ALA A 17 -0.35 -19.69 -5.64
CA ALA A 17 -1.12 -20.89 -5.95
C ALA A 17 -0.72 -21.49 -7.31
N ALA A 18 -0.55 -20.66 -8.34
CA ALA A 18 -0.12 -21.09 -9.66
C ALA A 18 1.28 -21.72 -9.63
N ALA A 19 2.22 -21.12 -8.90
CA ALA A 19 3.55 -21.68 -8.67
C ALA A 19 3.48 -23.04 -7.95
N GLY A 20 2.68 -23.14 -6.88
CA GLY A 20 2.49 -24.40 -6.17
C GLY A 20 1.92 -25.52 -7.06
N LEU A 21 0.91 -25.20 -7.88
CA LEU A 21 0.34 -26.15 -8.85
C LEU A 21 1.38 -26.59 -9.90
N ALA A 22 2.22 -25.67 -10.38
CA ALA A 22 3.28 -25.97 -11.35
C ALA A 22 4.35 -26.92 -10.77
N GLU A 23 4.60 -26.83 -9.46
CA GLU A 23 5.49 -27.72 -8.71
C GLU A 23 4.80 -29.00 -8.20
N GLY A 24 3.54 -29.24 -8.59
CA GLY A 24 2.81 -30.47 -8.29
C GLY A 24 2.14 -30.52 -6.92
N LEU A 25 2.05 -29.41 -6.19
CA LEU A 25 1.30 -29.35 -4.93
C LEU A 25 -0.21 -29.46 -5.18
N GLY A 26 -0.89 -30.21 -4.33
CA GLY A 26 -2.34 -30.27 -4.30
C GLY A 26 -2.99 -29.06 -3.62
N TRP A 27 -4.28 -28.84 -3.88
CA TRP A 27 -5.04 -27.80 -3.17
C TRP A 27 -5.07 -27.98 -1.64
N GLU A 28 -4.98 -29.23 -1.18
CA GLU A 28 -4.90 -29.60 0.24
C GLU A 28 -3.61 -29.09 0.91
N GLU A 29 -2.56 -28.81 0.14
CA GLU A 29 -1.29 -28.24 0.61
C GLU A 29 -1.26 -26.72 0.41
N ILE A 30 -1.71 -26.26 -0.75
CA ILE A 30 -1.70 -24.84 -1.12
C ILE A 30 -2.59 -24.00 -0.20
N VAL A 31 -3.81 -24.48 0.10
CA VAL A 31 -4.77 -23.71 0.89
C VAL A 31 -4.25 -23.47 2.32
N PRO A 32 -3.81 -24.48 3.08
CA PRO A 32 -3.20 -24.25 4.39
C PRO A 32 -1.95 -23.37 4.32
N GLY A 33 -1.10 -23.53 3.29
CA GLY A 33 0.09 -22.70 3.10
C GLY A 33 -0.23 -21.22 2.92
N LEU A 34 -1.25 -20.88 2.13
CA LEU A 34 -1.72 -19.50 1.96
C LEU A 34 -2.45 -18.95 3.20
N GLN A 35 -3.00 -19.83 4.04
CA GLN A 35 -3.66 -19.45 5.29
C GLN A 35 -2.68 -19.30 6.45
N ALA A 36 -1.50 -19.93 6.36
CA ALA A 36 -0.46 -19.82 7.35
C ALA A 36 -0.04 -18.35 7.49
N GLN A 37 0.00 -17.87 8.73
CA GLN A 37 0.34 -16.50 9.03
C GLN A 37 1.86 -16.32 8.90
N ALA A 38 2.34 -16.06 7.69
CA ALA A 38 3.70 -15.59 7.48
C ALA A 38 3.84 -14.21 8.13
N GLY A 39 4.99 -13.91 8.74
CA GLY A 39 5.28 -12.59 9.30
C GLY A 39 5.06 -11.54 8.22
N GLN A 40 3.99 -10.76 8.36
CA GLN A 40 3.63 -9.77 7.36
C GLN A 40 4.61 -8.60 7.50
N LEU A 41 5.57 -8.51 6.60
CA LEU A 41 6.63 -7.49 6.65
C LEU A 41 6.16 -6.13 6.10
N ARG A 42 4.97 -6.06 5.49
CA ARG A 42 4.44 -4.90 4.76
C ARG A 42 2.92 -4.83 4.87
N LEU A 43 2.38 -3.62 4.76
CA LEU A 43 0.95 -3.31 4.93
C LEU A 43 0.36 -3.90 6.21
N VAL A 44 1.02 -3.64 7.33
CA VAL A 44 0.57 -4.11 8.64
C VAL A 44 -0.37 -3.08 9.25
N ALA A 45 -1.58 -3.50 9.60
CA ALA A 45 -2.50 -2.67 10.38
C ALA A 45 -2.15 -2.75 11.87
N VAL A 46 -1.66 -1.65 12.44
CA VAL A 46 -1.32 -1.54 13.86
C VAL A 46 -2.17 -0.48 14.55
N ARG A 47 -2.30 -0.59 15.88
CA ARG A 47 -3.01 0.41 16.69
C ARG A 47 -2.12 1.63 16.86
N GLY A 48 -2.62 2.79 16.48
CA GLY A 48 -1.99 4.07 16.76
C GLY A 48 -2.51 4.71 18.03
N ILE A 49 -1.96 5.88 18.35
CA ILE A 49 -2.42 6.71 19.47
C ILE A 49 -3.88 7.16 19.28
N ASN A 50 -4.56 7.47 20.38
CA ASN A 50 -5.94 8.00 20.36
C ASN A 50 -6.93 7.14 19.56
N GLY A 51 -6.72 5.81 19.51
CA GLY A 51 -7.61 4.88 18.81
C GLY A 51 -7.50 4.89 17.29
N SER A 52 -6.48 5.57 16.74
CA SER A 52 -6.18 5.56 15.30
C SER A 52 -5.70 4.18 14.82
N THR A 53 -5.79 3.96 13.53
CA THR A 53 -5.23 2.79 12.85
C THR A 53 -4.11 3.27 11.94
N ILE A 54 -2.95 2.64 12.08
CA ILE A 54 -1.78 2.91 11.24
C ILE A 54 -1.64 1.74 10.27
N ILE A 55 -1.50 2.05 8.99
CA ILE A 55 -1.11 1.08 7.96
C ILE A 55 0.39 1.29 7.75
N ASP A 56 1.21 0.38 8.25
CA ASP A 56 2.66 0.45 8.12
C ASP A 56 3.10 -0.26 6.83
N ASP A 57 3.58 0.54 5.87
CA ASP A 57 4.20 0.09 4.62
C ASP A 57 5.57 0.75 4.41
N THR A 58 6.34 0.89 5.50
CA THR A 58 7.57 1.71 5.53
C THR A 58 8.84 0.99 5.06
N TYR A 59 8.76 -0.25 4.58
CA TYR A 59 9.94 -1.02 4.18
C TYR A 59 10.59 -0.49 2.88
N ASN A 60 9.83 -0.44 1.78
CA ASN A 60 10.27 0.05 0.46
C ASN A 60 9.11 0.75 -0.23
N ALA A 61 9.39 1.81 -0.99
CA ALA A 61 8.38 2.56 -1.73
C ALA A 61 8.65 2.52 -3.24
N SER A 62 7.59 2.26 -4.00
CA SER A 62 7.54 2.32 -5.46
C SER A 62 6.18 2.88 -5.85
N PRO A 63 6.01 3.46 -7.05
CA PRO A 63 4.71 4.02 -7.44
C PRO A 63 3.58 2.99 -7.36
N VAL A 64 3.83 1.77 -7.82
CA VAL A 64 2.85 0.68 -7.79
C VAL A 64 2.46 0.31 -6.36
N SER A 65 3.44 0.13 -5.46
CA SER A 65 3.16 -0.23 -4.07
C SER A 65 2.48 0.90 -3.30
N THR A 66 2.92 2.15 -3.49
CA THR A 66 2.34 3.31 -2.81
C THR A 66 0.90 3.57 -3.27
N ILE A 67 0.60 3.41 -4.56
CA ILE A 67 -0.78 3.48 -5.08
C ILE A 67 -1.64 2.35 -4.48
N ALA A 68 -1.09 1.13 -4.35
CA ALA A 68 -1.79 0.02 -3.74
C ALA A 68 -2.12 0.27 -2.25
N ALA A 69 -1.21 0.92 -1.51
CA ALA A 69 -1.44 1.36 -0.13
C ALA A 69 -2.53 2.44 -0.03
N LEU A 70 -2.50 3.45 -0.92
CA LEU A 70 -3.55 4.47 -1.01
C LEU A 70 -4.92 3.86 -1.37
N ASN A 71 -4.95 2.87 -2.28
CA ASN A 71 -6.18 2.16 -2.61
C ASN A 71 -6.74 1.38 -1.41
N LEU A 72 -5.87 0.72 -0.64
CA LEU A 72 -6.27 0.07 0.60
C LEU A 72 -6.83 1.09 1.61
N LEU A 73 -6.20 2.26 1.75
CA LEU A 73 -6.67 3.33 2.63
C LEU A 73 -8.04 3.87 2.18
N ALA A 74 -8.28 3.99 0.88
CA ALA A 74 -9.57 4.38 0.31
C ALA A 74 -10.68 3.36 0.61
N ASP A 75 -10.37 2.07 0.58
CA ASP A 75 -11.29 0.97 0.89
C ASP A 75 -11.64 0.89 2.40
N ILE A 76 -10.93 1.63 3.26
CA ILE A 76 -11.17 1.66 4.71
C ILE A 76 -12.02 2.88 5.06
N GLU A 77 -13.13 2.64 5.75
CA GLU A 77 -13.98 3.70 6.29
C GLU A 77 -13.38 4.25 7.60
N PRO A 78 -13.12 5.56 7.72
CA PRO A 78 -12.68 6.17 8.96
C PRO A 78 -13.71 5.97 10.08
N LYS A 79 -13.24 5.76 11.30
CA LYS A 79 -14.14 5.68 12.46
C LYS A 79 -14.72 7.05 12.77
N ALA A 80 -16.04 7.16 12.89
CA ALA A 80 -16.75 8.37 13.33
C ALA A 80 -16.18 9.68 12.71
N ARG A 81 -15.60 10.58 13.52
CA ARG A 81 -14.97 11.84 13.08
C ARG A 81 -13.52 11.67 12.60
N GLY A 82 -13.16 10.48 12.15
CA GLY A 82 -11.83 10.16 11.64
C GLY A 82 -11.61 10.75 10.24
N ARG A 83 -10.35 10.72 9.79
CA ARG A 83 -9.94 11.10 8.44
C ARG A 83 -8.83 10.16 7.97
N ARG A 84 -8.68 10.02 6.67
CA ARG A 84 -7.57 9.34 6.01
C ARG A 84 -6.39 10.30 5.95
N VAL A 85 -5.24 9.81 6.38
CA VAL A 85 -3.99 10.58 6.38
C VAL A 85 -2.93 9.74 5.68
N ALA A 86 -2.19 10.33 4.74
CA ALA A 86 -1.01 9.72 4.16
C ALA A 86 0.25 10.48 4.57
N VAL A 87 1.26 9.73 4.99
CA VAL A 87 2.62 10.24 5.26
C VAL A 87 3.55 9.56 4.27
N LEU A 88 4.02 10.29 3.25
CA LEU A 88 4.75 9.73 2.11
C LEU A 88 6.16 10.30 2.02
N GLY A 89 7.14 9.43 1.77
CA GLY A 89 8.54 9.78 1.59
C GLY A 89 9.00 9.77 0.14
N ASP A 90 10.29 10.03 -0.07
CA ASP A 90 10.95 9.85 -1.36
C ASP A 90 10.88 8.38 -1.82
N MET A 91 10.46 8.14 -3.07
CA MET A 91 10.67 6.88 -3.78
C MET A 91 12.01 6.94 -4.52
N ARG A 92 12.93 6.02 -4.23
CA ARG A 92 14.31 6.07 -4.74
C ARG A 92 14.55 5.03 -5.83
N GLU A 93 15.68 5.16 -6.52
CA GLU A 93 16.16 4.20 -7.53
C GLU A 93 15.26 4.08 -8.76
N LEU A 94 14.54 5.15 -9.11
CA LEU A 94 13.61 5.19 -10.25
C LEU A 94 14.22 5.75 -11.54
N GLY A 95 15.44 6.28 -11.48
CA GLY A 95 16.13 6.84 -12.64
C GLY A 95 15.34 7.99 -13.28
N SER A 96 15.21 7.98 -14.61
CA SER A 96 14.46 9.01 -15.35
C SER A 96 12.96 9.04 -15.06
N TYR A 97 12.41 7.99 -14.45
CA TYR A 97 10.99 7.91 -14.10
C TYR A 97 10.66 8.57 -12.76
N GLU A 98 11.67 9.02 -12.01
CA GLU A 98 11.52 9.54 -10.65
C GLU A 98 10.50 10.68 -10.54
N ASP A 99 10.54 11.67 -11.41
CA ASP A 99 9.62 12.82 -11.36
C ASP A 99 8.16 12.40 -11.61
N GLU A 100 7.89 11.70 -12.71
CA GLU A 100 6.53 11.25 -13.05
C GLU A 100 5.98 10.26 -12.03
N ALA A 101 6.84 9.39 -11.48
CA ALA A 101 6.49 8.47 -10.41
C ALA A 101 5.89 9.18 -9.18
N HIS A 102 6.54 10.25 -8.71
CA HIS A 102 6.05 11.03 -7.56
C HIS A 102 4.75 11.76 -7.90
N LYS A 103 4.62 12.30 -9.13
CA LYS A 103 3.40 12.96 -9.59
C LYS A 103 2.20 12.01 -9.64
N ILE A 104 2.35 10.82 -10.22
CA ILE A 104 1.26 9.83 -10.28
C ILE A 104 0.78 9.47 -8.87
N VAL A 105 1.69 9.33 -7.91
CA VAL A 105 1.34 9.10 -6.50
C VAL A 105 0.63 10.33 -5.90
N GLY A 106 1.09 11.55 -6.21
CA GLY A 106 0.45 12.81 -5.78
C GLY A 106 -0.99 12.94 -6.25
N ARG A 107 -1.25 12.68 -7.55
CA ARG A 107 -2.62 12.65 -8.12
C ARG A 107 -3.50 11.69 -7.34
N ARG A 108 -3.01 10.47 -7.09
CA ARG A 108 -3.79 9.47 -6.35
C ARG A 108 -4.02 9.86 -4.90
N ALA A 109 -3.06 10.52 -4.26
CA ALA A 109 -3.21 10.97 -2.88
C ALA A 109 -4.33 12.02 -2.77
N ALA A 110 -4.42 12.96 -3.71
CA ALA A 110 -5.48 13.98 -3.74
C ALA A 110 -6.90 13.37 -3.76
N ASP A 111 -7.08 12.25 -4.46
CA ASP A 111 -8.38 11.55 -4.51
C ASP A 111 -8.76 10.83 -3.21
N VAL A 112 -7.79 10.55 -2.34
CA VAL A 112 -7.94 9.56 -1.26
C VAL A 112 -7.89 10.17 0.13
N VAL A 113 -7.01 11.14 0.37
CA VAL A 113 -6.72 11.60 1.73
C VAL A 113 -7.16 13.04 1.98
N GLU A 114 -7.68 13.29 3.18
CA GLU A 114 -7.99 14.66 3.63
C GLU A 114 -6.77 15.37 4.21
N LEU A 115 -5.68 14.64 4.50
CA LEU A 115 -4.40 15.20 4.91
C LEU A 115 -3.23 14.41 4.30
N LEU A 116 -2.40 15.10 3.55
CA LEU A 116 -1.15 14.59 3.01
C LEU A 116 0.04 15.27 3.68
N ILE A 117 0.96 14.47 4.19
CA ILE A 117 2.26 14.92 4.72
C ILE A 117 3.33 14.25 3.86
N THR A 118 4.23 15.06 3.29
CA THR A 118 5.35 14.56 2.50
C THR A 118 6.67 14.87 3.17
N VAL A 119 7.61 13.94 3.12
CA VAL A 119 8.93 14.08 3.74
C VAL A 119 10.02 13.75 2.72
N GLY A 120 11.01 14.63 2.60
CA GLY A 120 12.12 14.47 1.67
C GLY A 120 12.06 15.42 0.47
N ARG A 121 13.14 15.42 -0.32
CA ARG A 121 13.31 16.37 -1.43
C ARG A 121 12.35 16.03 -2.56
N LEU A 122 12.22 14.75 -2.90
CA LEU A 122 11.39 14.26 -3.99
C LEU A 122 9.93 14.12 -3.57
N GLY A 123 9.68 13.89 -2.29
CA GLY A 123 8.35 13.91 -1.69
C GLY A 123 7.62 15.24 -1.92
N SER A 124 8.34 16.36 -2.08
CA SER A 124 7.73 17.66 -2.44
C SER A 124 6.92 17.61 -3.75
N ALA A 125 7.38 16.86 -4.75
CA ALA A 125 6.67 16.68 -6.01
C ALA A 125 5.32 15.96 -5.84
N ILE A 126 5.21 15.06 -4.85
CA ILE A 126 3.94 14.42 -4.49
C ILE A 126 2.96 15.49 -3.98
N ALA A 127 3.42 16.36 -3.06
CA ALA A 127 2.58 17.40 -2.47
C ALA A 127 2.16 18.46 -3.49
N ASP A 128 3.07 18.87 -4.36
CA ASP A 128 2.81 19.89 -5.38
C ASP A 128 1.80 19.38 -6.42
N GLU A 129 1.95 18.14 -6.88
CA GLU A 129 0.97 17.53 -7.79
C GLU A 129 -0.38 17.33 -7.10
N ALA A 130 -0.40 16.89 -5.84
CA ALA A 130 -1.65 16.69 -5.10
C ALA A 130 -2.44 18.00 -4.94
N ARG A 131 -1.78 19.11 -4.59
CA ARG A 131 -2.41 20.44 -4.50
C ARG A 131 -2.90 20.98 -5.85
N GLY A 132 -2.24 20.59 -6.94
CA GLY A 132 -2.66 20.97 -8.28
C GLY A 132 -3.91 20.22 -8.75
N ALA A 133 -4.14 19.02 -8.21
CA ALA A 133 -5.25 18.15 -8.57
C ALA A 133 -6.54 18.40 -7.75
N GLY A 134 -6.45 19.04 -6.57
CA GLY A 134 -7.59 19.36 -5.69
C GLY A 134 -7.16 19.72 -4.28
#